data_AF-A0A2S0MNC3-F1
#
_entry.id   AF-A0A2S0MNC3-F1
#
_cell.length_a   1.000
_cell.length_b   1.000
_cell.length_c   1.000
_cell.angle_alpha   90.00
_cell.angle_beta   90.00
_cell.angle_gamma   90.00
#
_symmetry.space_group_name_H-M   'P 1'
#
loop_
_entity.id
_entity.type
_entity.pdbx_description
1 polymer ?
#
loop_
_entity_poly.entity_id
_entity_poly.type
_entity_poly.pdbx_seq_one_letter_code
_entity_poly.pdbx_strand_id
1 'polypeptide(L)'
;MTSPHADPATNGVRFGNVIVTVDLAAGDCVIRAQRPGPVMPVSRSTRLHSLEEIQGAYQVQIGLAATDPVAGDIARALKFAGQQLKTHREDHL
;
A
#
# COMPACT_ATOMS: atom_id res chain seq x y z
N MET A 1 -19.02 5.71 8.53
CA MET A 1 -17.69 6.32 8.43
C MET A 1 -17.26 6.30 6.97
N THR A 2 -16.62 7.36 6.47
CA THR A 2 -16.11 7.41 5.09
C THR A 2 -14.79 6.66 5.05
N SER A 3 -14.61 5.75 4.08
CA SER A 3 -13.36 5.00 3.96
C SER A 3 -12.17 5.95 3.76
N PRO A 4 -11.03 5.76 4.46
CA PRO A 4 -9.82 6.56 4.28
C PRO A 4 -9.30 6.57 2.83
N HIS A 5 -9.70 5.58 2.03
CA HIS A 5 -9.35 5.50 0.61
C HIS A 5 -9.98 6.58 -0.25
N ALA A 6 -11.07 7.22 0.18
CA ALA A 6 -11.76 8.26 -0.58
C ALA A 6 -10.95 9.56 -0.67
N ASP A 7 -10.13 9.85 0.35
CA ASP A 7 -9.26 11.02 0.40
C ASP A 7 -7.80 10.61 0.70
N PRO A 8 -7.05 10.16 -0.32
CA PRO A 8 -5.64 9.84 -0.16
C PRO A 8 -4.72 11.05 0.00
N ALA A 9 -5.18 12.27 -0.27
CA ALA A 9 -4.37 13.46 -0.02
C ALA A 9 -4.24 13.70 1.48
N THR A 10 -5.32 13.47 2.22
CA THR A 10 -5.36 13.64 3.68
C THR A 10 -4.93 12.38 4.43
N ASN A 11 -5.37 11.19 4.00
CA ASN A 11 -5.18 9.95 4.75
C ASN A 11 -4.03 9.07 4.21
N GLY A 12 -3.34 9.52 3.17
CA GLY A 12 -2.29 8.75 2.50
C GLY A 12 -0.92 8.96 3.13
N VAL A 13 -0.15 7.87 3.23
CA VAL A 13 1.27 7.90 3.60
C VAL A 13 2.10 7.67 2.34
N ARG A 14 3.14 8.48 2.15
CA ARG A 14 3.95 8.47 0.92
C ARG A 14 5.30 7.79 1.11
N PHE A 15 5.65 6.93 0.17
CA PHE A 15 6.94 6.26 0.04
C PHE A 15 7.44 6.51 -1.39
N GLY A 16 8.35 7.47 -1.55
CA GLY A 16 8.78 7.92 -2.89
C GLY A 16 7.61 8.40 -3.74
N ASN A 17 7.32 7.69 -4.84
CA ASN A 17 6.18 8.00 -5.73
C ASN A 17 4.93 7.15 -5.46
N VAL A 18 4.92 6.41 -4.37
CA VAL A 18 3.82 5.52 -3.96
C VAL A 18 3.08 6.14 -2.77
N ILE A 19 1.75 6.14 -2.82
CA ILE A 19 0.88 6.53 -1.72
C ILE A 19 0.10 5.31 -1.25
N VAL A 20 0.07 5.07 0.05
CA VAL A 20 -0.76 4.03 0.68
C VAL A 20 -1.80 4.66 1.59
N THR A 21 -3.04 4.20 1.47
CA THR A 21 -4.11 4.46 2.45
C THR A 21 -4.50 3.14 3.08
N VAL A 22 -4.68 3.10 4.40
CA VAL A 22 -5.03 1.90 5.17
C VAL A 22 -6.38 2.12 5.84
N ASP A 23 -7.30 1.16 5.73
CA ASP A 23 -8.56 1.17 6.47
C ASP A 23 -8.49 0.09 7.54
N LEU A 24 -8.24 0.51 8.78
CA LEU A 24 -8.07 -0.40 9.91
C LEU A 24 -9.36 -1.16 10.24
N ALA A 25 -10.52 -0.52 10.01
CA ALA A 25 -11.82 -1.12 10.28
C ALA A 25 -12.18 -2.18 9.24
N ALA A 26 -11.89 -1.92 7.95
CA ALA A 26 -12.08 -2.90 6.88
C ALA A 26 -10.97 -3.96 6.81
N GLY A 27 -9.81 -3.70 7.41
CA GLY A 27 -8.68 -4.63 7.40
C GLY A 27 -7.91 -4.64 6.07
N ASP A 28 -8.00 -3.57 5.29
CA ASP A 28 -7.51 -3.50 3.92
C ASP A 28 -6.63 -2.26 3.65
N CYS A 29 -6.02 -2.22 2.46
CA CYS A 29 -5.26 -1.05 2.01
C CYS A 29 -5.38 -0.81 0.51
N VAL A 30 -5.11 0.43 0.10
CA VAL A 30 -5.00 0.83 -1.31
C VAL A 30 -3.63 1.46 -1.54
N ILE A 31 -2.88 0.88 -2.47
CA ILE A 31 -1.63 1.41 -3.00
C ILE A 31 -1.92 2.18 -4.28
N ARG A 32 -1.34 3.38 -4.41
CA ARG A 32 -1.36 4.20 -5.63
C ARG A 32 0.08 4.49 -6.03
N ALA A 33 0.50 4.01 -7.20
CA ALA A 33 1.86 4.17 -7.69
C ALA A 33 1.88 4.75 -9.11
N GLN A 34 2.81 5.66 -9.39
CA GLN A 34 3.09 6.05 -10.77
C GLN A 34 3.91 4.95 -11.45
N ARG A 35 3.47 4.52 -12.63
CA ARG A 35 4.17 3.54 -13.46
C ARG A 35 4.44 4.14 -14.84
N PRO A 36 5.50 3.70 -15.55
CA PRO A 36 5.72 4.09 -16.92
C PRO A 36 4.48 3.78 -17.76
N GLY A 37 3.98 4.77 -18.50
CA GLY A 37 2.91 4.60 -19.48
C GLY A 37 3.42 4.86 -20.89
N PRO A 38 2.59 4.60 -21.93
CA PRO A 38 3.02 4.68 -23.33
C PRO A 38 3.45 6.08 -23.78
N VAL A 39 2.86 7.12 -23.17
CA VAL A 39 3.09 8.54 -23.51
C VAL A 39 3.51 9.34 -22.28
N MET A 40 2.91 9.06 -21.12
CA MET A 40 3.22 9.71 -19.84
C MET A 40 3.07 8.71 -18.68
N PRO A 41 3.67 8.98 -17.50
CA PRO A 41 3.46 8.15 -16.32
C PRO A 41 1.97 8.01 -15.99
N VAL A 42 1.52 6.79 -15.75
CA VAL A 42 0.13 6.49 -15.38
C VAL A 42 0.04 6.13 -13.91
N SER A 43 -0.96 6.68 -13.22
CA SER A 43 -1.27 6.28 -11.85
C SER A 43 -2.00 4.93 -11.88
N ARG A 44 -1.46 3.92 -11.21
CA ARG A 44 -2.13 2.64 -10.99
C ARG A 44 -2.49 2.51 -9.52
N SER A 45 -3.73 2.10 -9.26
CA SER A 45 -4.22 1.77 -7.93
C SER A 45 -4.42 0.27 -7.77
N THR A 46 -4.01 -0.28 -6.64
CA THR A 46 -4.22 -1.68 -6.27
C THR A 46 -4.79 -1.72 -4.85
N ARG A 47 -5.95 -2.37 -4.69
CA ARG A 47 -6.55 -2.65 -3.38
C ARG A 47 -6.20 -4.06 -2.94
N LEU A 48 -5.81 -4.21 -1.68
CA LEU A 48 -5.51 -5.49 -1.03
C LEU A 48 -6.42 -5.59 0.19
N HIS A 49 -7.29 -6.60 0.19
CA HIS A 49 -8.46 -6.77 1.07
C HIS A 49 -8.15 -7.45 2.39
N SER A 50 -6.94 -7.95 2.58
CA SER A 50 -6.56 -8.65 3.80
C SER A 50 -5.08 -8.52 4.14
N LEU A 51 -4.75 -8.83 5.40
CA LEU A 51 -3.37 -8.87 5.88
C LEU A 51 -2.53 -9.91 5.12
N GLU A 52 -3.13 -11.03 4.73
CA GLU A 52 -2.48 -12.10 3.97
C GLU A 52 -2.16 -11.63 2.55
N GLU A 53 -3.08 -10.94 1.87
CA GLU A 53 -2.84 -10.32 0.56
C GLU A 53 -1.72 -9.28 0.64
N ILE A 54 -1.71 -8.47 1.70
CA ILE A 54 -0.68 -7.45 1.95
C ILE A 54 0.70 -8.11 2.15
N GLN A 55 0.78 -9.19 2.92
CA GLN A 55 2.03 -9.92 3.14
C GLN A 55 2.54 -10.61 1.87
N GLY A 56 1.64 -11.26 1.12
CA GLY A 56 2.01 -11.87 -0.16
C GLY A 56 2.52 -10.84 -1.17
N ALA A 57 1.81 -9.72 -1.31
CA ALA A 57 2.25 -8.61 -2.16
C ALA A 57 3.59 -8.04 -1.71
N TYR A 58 3.82 -7.90 -0.40
CA TYR A 58 5.09 -7.43 0.15
C TYR A 58 6.25 -8.33 -0.26
N GLN A 59 6.10 -9.65 -0.11
CA GLN A 59 7.13 -10.63 -0.48
C GLN A 59 7.50 -10.56 -1.97
N VAL A 60 6.52 -10.38 -2.84
CA VAL A 60 6.77 -10.20 -4.28
C VAL A 60 7.53 -8.90 -4.55
N GLN A 61 7.07 -7.78 -3.98
CA GLN A 61 7.66 -6.46 -4.27
C GLN A 61 9.06 -6.29 -3.68
N ILE A 62 9.34 -6.87 -2.50
CA ILE A 62 10.69 -6.82 -1.93
C ILE A 62 11.69 -7.64 -2.75
N GLY A 63 11.25 -8.76 -3.37
CA GLY A 63 12.08 -9.52 -4.31
C GLY A 63 12.42 -8.72 -5.57
N LEU A 64 11.47 -7.92 -6.07
CA LEU A 64 11.66 -7.06 -7.25
C LEU A 64 12.44 -5.77 -6.96
N ALA A 65 12.54 -5.37 -5.69
CA ALA A 65 13.16 -4.11 -5.27
C ALA A 65 14.65 -4.00 -5.65
N ALA A 66 15.33 -5.13 -5.90
CA ALA A 66 16.71 -5.14 -6.36
C ALA A 66 16.89 -4.51 -7.76
N THR A 67 15.85 -4.58 -8.60
CA THR A 67 15.89 -4.14 -10.00
C THR A 67 14.87 -3.06 -10.34
N ASP A 68 13.85 -2.86 -9.51
CA ASP A 68 12.80 -1.86 -9.68
C ASP A 68 12.69 -0.98 -8.42
N PRO A 69 13.16 0.29 -8.47
CA PRO A 69 13.04 1.21 -7.34
C PRO A 69 11.60 1.46 -6.89
N VAL A 70 10.64 1.44 -7.83
CA VAL A 70 9.21 1.61 -7.51
C VAL A 70 8.69 0.39 -6.76
N ALA A 71 9.18 -0.82 -7.07
CA ALA A 71 8.85 -2.01 -6.28
C ALA A 71 9.36 -1.89 -4.84
N GLY A 72 10.53 -1.29 -4.63
CA GLY A 72 11.04 -0.96 -3.29
C GLY A 72 10.14 0.01 -2.52
N ASP A 73 9.63 1.06 -3.18
CA ASP A 73 8.64 1.97 -2.60
C ASP A 73 7.34 1.26 -2.22
N ILE A 74 6.82 0.41 -3.11
CA ILE A 74 5.61 -0.38 -2.86
C ILE A 74 5.84 -1.34 -1.68
N ALA A 75 6.99 -2.02 -1.62
CA ALA A 75 7.31 -2.93 -0.53
C ALA A 75 7.31 -2.22 0.84
N ARG A 76 7.90 -1.03 0.93
CA ARG A 76 7.87 -0.22 2.16
C ARG A 76 6.45 0.18 2.54
N ALA A 77 5.65 0.58 1.56
CA ALA A 77 4.24 0.94 1.76
C ALA A 77 3.39 -0.25 2.27
N LEU A 78 3.61 -1.44 1.70
CA LEU A 78 2.93 -2.68 2.11
C LEU A 78 3.37 -3.13 3.51
N LYS A 79 4.67 -3.01 3.82
CA LYS A 79 5.19 -3.29 5.17
C LYS A 79 4.52 -2.39 6.21
N PHE A 80 4.43 -1.10 5.92
CA PHE A 80 3.73 -0.13 6.78
C PHE A 80 2.26 -0.51 7.00
N ALA A 81 1.53 -0.79 5.91
CA ALA A 81 0.11 -1.18 6.01
C ALA A 81 -0.09 -2.47 6.82
N GLY A 82 0.75 -3.48 6.59
CA GLY A 82 0.69 -4.75 7.33
C GLY A 82 1.01 -4.57 8.81
N GLN A 83 1.93 -3.67 9.18
CA GLN A 83 2.22 -3.34 10.58
C GLN A 83 1.04 -2.64 11.25
N GLN A 84 0.48 -1.60 10.62
CA GLN A 84 -0.69 -0.87 11.12
C GLN A 84 -1.86 -1.82 11.42
N LEU A 85 -2.15 -2.75 10.50
CA LEU A 85 -3.22 -3.73 10.68
C LEU A 85 -2.94 -4.76 11.78
N LYS A 86 -1.68 -5.18 11.96
CA LYS A 86 -1.30 -6.10 13.05
C LYS A 86 -1.47 -5.44 14.40
N THR A 87 -0.91 -4.24 14.58
CA THR A 87 -1.01 -3.49 15.83
C THR A 87 -2.47 -3.23 16.19
N HIS A 88 -3.30 -2.79 15.23
CA HIS A 88 -4.72 -2.60 15.47
C HIS A 88 -5.46 -3.90 15.84
N ARG A 89 -5.04 -5.07 15.36
CA ARG A 89 -5.64 -6.35 15.79
C ARG A 89 -5.20 -6.73 17.20
N GLU A 90 -3.95 -6.45 17.58
CA GLU A 90 -3.39 -6.75 18.90
C GLU A 90 -3.99 -5.85 20.01
N ASP A 91 -4.25 -4.57 19.74
CA ASP A 91 -4.91 -3.65 20.69
C ASP A 91 -6.37 -4.01 21.03
N HIS A 92 -7.00 -4.88 20.23
CA HIS A 92 -8.41 -5.27 20.38
C HIS A 92 -8.59 -6.73 20.89
N LEU A 93 -7.50 -7.37 21.32
CA LEU A 93 -7.48 -8.71 21.94
C LEU A 93 -7.25 -8.62 23.45
#